data_AF-A0A535E6X5-F1
#
_entry.id   AF-A0A535E6X5-F1
#
_cell.length_a   1.000
_cell.length_b   1.000
_cell.length_c   1.000
_cell.angle_alpha   90.00
_cell.angle_beta   90.00
_cell.angle_gamma   90.00
#
_symmetry.space_group_name_H-M   'P 1'
#
loop_
_entity.id
_entity.type
_entity.pdbx_description
1 polymer ?
#
loop_
_entity_poly.entity_id
_entity_poly.type
_entity_poly.pdbx_seq_one_letter_code
_entity_poly.pdbx_strand_id
1 'polypeptide(L)'
;MSGDTITVHNPRTNADVQVNISSARITKTGDGTPADLTQNQTVTVVGQTGSDGVVTATTIAIGGAGGFGGRGGAGAAPSPSPST
;
A
#
# COMPACT_ATOMS: atom_id res chain seq x y z
N MET A 1 32.63 -6.64 -6.14
CA MET A 1 31.45 -6.84 -5.27
C MET A 1 30.29 -7.19 -6.19
N SER A 2 29.68 -8.35 -6.01
CA SER A 2 28.56 -8.85 -6.82
C SER A 2 27.32 -8.03 -6.45
N GLY A 3 27.11 -6.91 -7.14
CA GLY A 3 26.12 -5.88 -6.75
C GLY A 3 24.65 -6.32 -6.79
N ASP A 4 24.37 -7.48 -7.37
CA ASP A 4 23.00 -7.94 -7.63
C ASP A 4 22.56 -9.07 -6.71
N THR A 5 23.31 -9.41 -5.66
CA THR A 5 22.92 -10.43 -4.67
C THR A 5 22.85 -9.82 -3.28
N ILE A 6 21.70 -9.95 -2.63
CA ILE A 6 21.49 -9.53 -1.24
C ILE A 6 21.27 -10.74 -0.35
N THR A 7 21.62 -10.61 0.93
CA THR A 7 21.27 -11.61 1.95
C THR A 7 20.04 -11.14 2.70
N VAL A 8 19.00 -11.98 2.74
CA VAL A 8 17.75 -11.73 3.46
C VAL A 8 17.60 -12.75 4.57
N HIS A 9 17.41 -12.29 5.80
CA HIS A 9 17.10 -13.17 6.92
C HIS A 9 15.64 -13.65 6.83
N ASN A 10 15.42 -14.96 6.80
CA ASN A 10 14.08 -15.54 6.81
C ASN A 10 13.68 -15.94 8.24
N PRO A 11 12.80 -15.17 8.91
CA PRO A 11 12.42 -15.43 10.30
C PRO A 11 11.57 -16.70 10.47
N ARG A 12 10.94 -17.21 9.40
CA ARG A 12 10.16 -18.47 9.48
C ARG A 12 11.06 -19.69 9.56
N THR A 13 12.22 -19.65 8.91
CA THR A 13 13.16 -20.77 8.86
C THR A 13 14.42 -20.51 9.68
N ASN A 14 14.56 -19.32 10.30
CA ASN A 14 15.75 -18.83 11.00
C ASN A 14 17.05 -19.05 10.20
N ALA A 15 17.00 -18.77 8.91
CA ALA A 15 18.15 -18.94 8.02
C ALA A 15 18.29 -17.75 7.07
N ASP A 16 19.52 -17.48 6.67
CA ASP A 16 19.84 -16.43 5.72
C ASP A 16 19.79 -16.96 4.30
N VAL A 17 19.15 -16.21 3.40
CA VAL A 17 18.96 -16.59 2.00
C VAL A 17 19.58 -15.55 1.08
N GLN A 18 20.35 -16.00 0.09
CA GLN A 18 20.86 -15.13 -0.97
C GLN A 18 19.79 -14.94 -2.05
N VAL A 19 19.47 -13.69 -2.37
CA VAL A 19 18.48 -13.31 -3.37
C VAL A 19 19.17 -12.52 -4.48
N ASN A 20 19.05 -13.01 -5.72
CA ASN A 20 19.50 -12.28 -6.90
C ASN A 20 18.41 -11.27 -7.33
N ILE A 21 18.78 -9.99 -7.42
CA ILE A 21 17.87 -8.87 -7.69
C ILE A 21 18.09 -8.23 -9.06
N SER A 22 18.94 -8.81 -9.93
CA SER A 22 19.33 -8.23 -11.23
C SER A 22 18.15 -7.88 -12.14
N SER A 23 17.02 -8.57 -12.01
CA SER A 23 15.78 -8.34 -12.78
C SER A 23 14.57 -8.01 -11.90
N ALA A 24 14.78 -7.80 -10.60
CA ALA A 24 13.69 -7.59 -9.66
C ALA A 24 13.15 -6.15 -9.76
N ARG A 25 11.81 -6.01 -9.82
CA ARG A 25 11.17 -4.71 -9.59
C ARG A 25 11.14 -4.43 -8.09
N ILE A 26 12.01 -3.53 -7.63
CA ILE A 26 12.11 -3.15 -6.22
C ILE A 26 11.11 -2.03 -5.93
N THR A 27 10.19 -2.26 -5.00
CA THR A 27 9.27 -1.23 -4.49
C THR A 27 9.61 -0.95 -3.04
N LYS A 28 9.80 0.33 -2.69
CA LYS A 28 10.09 0.78 -1.32
C LYS A 28 8.93 1.64 -0.84
N THR A 29 8.35 1.28 0.30
CA THR A 29 7.42 2.12 1.04
C THR A 29 8.16 2.73 2.23
N GLY A 30 7.94 4.01 2.49
CA GLY A 30 8.45 4.72 3.65
C GLY A 30 7.35 5.58 4.25
N ASP A 31 7.62 6.16 5.42
CA ASP A 31 6.70 7.11 6.03
C ASP A 31 6.51 8.30 5.10
N GLY A 32 5.25 8.56 4.75
CA GLY A 32 4.87 9.68 3.90
C GLY A 32 4.53 10.90 4.73
N THR A 33 4.84 12.07 4.19
CA THR A 33 4.41 13.37 4.69
C THR A 33 3.40 13.99 3.73
N PRO A 34 2.61 14.98 4.16
CA PRO A 34 1.70 15.69 3.25
C PRO A 34 2.41 16.33 2.05
N ALA A 35 3.70 16.66 2.17
CA ALA A 35 4.49 17.23 1.08
C ALA A 35 4.79 16.22 -0.05
N ASP A 36 4.69 14.93 0.23
CA ASP A 36 4.88 13.86 -0.77
C ASP A 36 3.64 13.68 -1.67
N LEU A 37 2.50 14.26 -1.28
CA LEU A 37 1.28 14.26 -2.07
C LEU A 37 1.36 15.34 -3.14
N THR A 38 1.46 14.90 -4.39
CA THR A 38 1.46 15.80 -5.54
C THR A 38 0.10 15.78 -6.24
N GLN A 39 -0.28 16.94 -6.81
CA GLN A 39 -1.51 17.01 -7.58
C GLN A 39 -1.44 16.05 -8.78
N ASN A 40 -2.56 15.38 -9.08
CA ASN A 40 -2.69 14.35 -10.12
C ASN A 40 -1.97 13.02 -9.83
N GLN A 41 -1.45 12.82 -8.62
CA GLN A 41 -0.92 11.53 -8.19
C GLN A 41 -2.04 10.55 -7.88
N THR A 42 -1.88 9.28 -8.28
CA THR A 42 -2.79 8.22 -7.86
C THR A 42 -2.46 7.77 -6.44
N VAL A 43 -3.44 7.87 -5.55
CA VAL A 43 -3.35 7.45 -4.16
C VAL A 43 -4.49 6.50 -3.82
N THR A 44 -4.28 5.63 -2.83
CA THR A 44 -5.34 4.84 -2.20
C THR A 44 -5.60 5.41 -0.81
N VAL A 45 -6.84 5.80 -0.53
CA VAL A 45 -7.24 6.41 0.75
C VAL A 45 -8.11 5.45 1.52
N VAL A 46 -7.76 5.20 2.78
CA VAL A 46 -8.60 4.49 3.76
C VAL A 46 -9.11 5.52 4.75
N GLY A 47 -10.43 5.58 4.92
CA GLY A 47 -11.06 6.60 5.76
C GLY A 47 -12.58 6.46 5.82
N GLN A 48 -13.22 7.47 6.41
CA GLN A 48 -14.69 7.59 6.45
C GLN A 48 -15.12 8.79 5.63
N THR A 49 -16.12 8.61 4.77
CA THR A 49 -16.70 9.71 3.98
C THR A 49 -17.77 10.40 4.81
N GLY A 50 -17.63 11.71 5.00
CA GLY A 50 -18.61 12.57 5.65
C GLY A 50 -19.85 12.81 4.79
N SER A 51 -20.91 13.32 5.41
CA SER A 51 -22.16 13.68 4.72
C SER A 51 -22.02 14.85 3.75
N ASP A 52 -20.92 15.58 3.82
CA ASP A 52 -20.50 16.66 2.94
C ASP A 52 -19.64 16.18 1.76
N GLY A 53 -19.34 14.87 1.70
CA GLY A 53 -18.48 14.28 0.67
C GLY A 53 -16.98 14.38 0.97
N VAL A 54 -16.58 14.92 2.13
CA VAL A 54 -15.17 14.99 2.56
C VAL A 54 -14.75 13.67 3.19
N VAL A 55 -13.60 13.12 2.80
CA VAL A 55 -13.06 11.87 3.37
C VAL A 55 -12.10 12.18 4.52
N THR A 56 -12.45 11.77 5.73
CA THR A 56 -11.54 11.75 6.88
C THR A 56 -10.63 10.53 6.75
N ALA A 57 -9.43 10.74 6.21
CA ALA A 57 -8.46 9.67 5.98
C ALA A 57 -7.75 9.25 7.27
N THR A 58 -7.66 7.95 7.52
CA THR A 58 -6.80 7.36 8.55
C THR A 58 -5.47 6.86 7.97
N THR A 59 -5.44 6.55 6.67
CA THR A 59 -4.24 6.08 5.98
C THR A 59 -4.30 6.47 4.51
N ILE A 60 -3.16 6.92 3.97
CA ILE A 60 -3.00 7.25 2.55
C ILE A 60 -1.78 6.49 2.03
N ALA A 61 -1.98 5.66 1.01
CA ALA A 61 -0.91 4.96 0.32
C ALA A 61 -0.62 5.62 -1.03
N ILE A 62 0.64 6.00 -1.23
CA ILE A 62 1.13 6.65 -2.43
C ILE A 62 1.67 5.59 -3.40
N GLY A 63 1.07 5.51 -4.60
CA GLY A 63 1.48 4.58 -5.65
C GLY A 63 0.71 3.26 -5.67
N GLY A 64 -0.04 3.04 -6.75
CA GLY A 64 -0.57 1.73 -7.17
C GLY A 64 -1.73 1.17 -6.34
N ALA A 65 -2.83 0.83 -7.03
CA ALA A 65 -3.95 0.06 -6.49
C ALA A 65 -3.49 -1.36 -6.09
N GLY A 66 -3.07 -1.53 -4.84
CA GLY A 66 -2.53 -2.80 -4.34
C GLY A 66 -1.89 -2.71 -2.96
N GLY A 67 -1.74 -1.51 -2.41
CA GLY A 67 -1.12 -1.26 -1.11
C GLY A 67 -2.04 -1.43 0.10
N PHE A 68 -2.94 -2.40 0.13
CA PHE A 68 -3.49 -2.94 1.39
C PHE A 68 -3.70 -4.45 1.18
N GLY A 69 -3.08 -5.26 2.04
CA GLY A 69 -2.88 -6.71 1.92
C GLY A 69 -3.97 -7.49 1.15
N GLY A 70 -3.52 -8.34 0.22
CA GLY A 70 -4.40 -9.27 -0.47
C GLY A 70 -5.19 -10.16 0.51
N ARG A 71 -6.48 -10.32 0.17
CA ARG A 71 -7.45 -11.33 0.64
C ARG A 71 -8.09 -11.07 2.01
N GLY A 72 -9.30 -10.51 1.95
CA GLY A 72 -10.33 -10.65 2.98
C GLY A 72 -10.70 -9.34 3.67
N GLY A 73 -11.54 -8.55 3.02
CA GLY A 73 -12.04 -7.32 3.63
C GLY A 73 -12.96 -6.60 2.68
N ALA A 74 -14.17 -7.11 2.52
CA ALA A 74 -15.29 -6.27 2.10
C ALA A 74 -15.39 -5.12 3.12
N GLY A 75 -14.91 -3.95 2.74
CA GLY A 75 -14.92 -2.73 3.55
C GLY A 75 -15.59 -1.61 2.77
N ALA A 76 -16.93 -1.68 2.74
CA ALA A 76 -17.87 -0.64 2.34
C ALA A 76 -17.76 -0.09 0.89
N ALA A 77 -18.31 -0.83 -0.06
CA ALA A 77 -19.16 -0.16 -1.04
C ALA A 77 -20.42 0.31 -0.28
N PRO A 78 -20.82 1.59 -0.34
CA PRO A 78 -22.11 1.98 0.21
C PRO A 78 -23.19 1.25 -0.58
N SER A 79 -23.90 0.34 0.08
CA SER A 79 -25.20 -0.12 -0.41
C SER A 79 -26.08 1.13 -0.53
N PRO A 80 -26.60 1.49 -1.72
CA PRO A 80 -27.69 2.45 -1.78
C PRO A 80 -28.87 1.80 -1.04
N SER A 81 -29.26 2.35 0.11
CA SER A 81 -30.52 2.00 0.74
C SER A 81 -31.64 2.28 -0.27
N PRO A 82 -32.43 1.29 -0.71
CA PRO A 82 -33.61 1.59 -1.51
C PRO A 82 -34.63 2.27 -0.61
N SER A 83 -34.92 3.54 -0.89
CA SER A 83 -36.07 4.23 -0.32
C SER A 83 -37.32 3.77 -1.07
N THR A 84 -38.13 2.90 -0.46
CA THR A 84 -39.58 2.76 -0.70
C THR A 84 -40.24 2.14 0.52
#